data_AF-A0A9W9Z796-F1
#
_entry.id   AF-A0A9W9Z796-F1
#
_cell.length_a   1.000
_cell.length_b   1.000
_cell.length_c   1.000
_cell.angle_alpha   90.00
_cell.angle_beta   90.00
_cell.angle_gamma   90.00
#
_symmetry.space_group_name_H-M   'P 1'
#
loop_
_entity.id
_entity.type
_entity.pdbx_description
1 polymer ?
#
loop_
_entity_poly.entity_id
_entity_poly.type
_entity_poly.pdbx_seq_one_letter_code
_entity_poly.pdbx_strand_id
1 'polypeptide(L)'
;MPKRNKKGPQESDNEGRPPELTLASFLTASFASSSSSVSQSSVVDESPASSSPIDLTDRTEPTATGSGLKQEETTKETVGFSVKRTKKGKLPISYENRAKGKKVTVISNVTGDPAILLHELKKKIGAGGVVRGETVEIQGDHQIVVEKFLTGRSCLK
;
A
#
# COMPACT_ATOMS: atom_id res chain seq x y z
N MET A 1 9.49 -10.51 54.94
CA MET A 1 9.28 -11.59 53.97
C MET A 1 7.84 -11.55 53.48
N PRO A 2 7.51 -11.01 52.30
CA PRO A 2 6.15 -11.06 51.78
C PRO A 2 5.86 -12.37 51.05
N LYS A 3 4.69 -12.94 51.36
CA LYS A 3 4.17 -14.24 50.93
C LYS A 3 3.61 -14.19 49.49
N ARG A 4 4.02 -15.17 48.68
CA ARG A 4 3.31 -15.72 47.49
C ARG A 4 1.97 -16.33 48.02
N ASN A 5 0.82 -16.46 47.36
CA ASN A 5 0.38 -16.59 45.97
C ASN A 5 -1.17 -16.37 45.94
N LYS A 6 -1.76 -16.16 44.76
CA LYS A 6 -2.84 -16.99 44.13
C LYS A 6 -3.65 -16.15 43.13
N LYS A 7 -3.33 -16.23 41.83
CA LYS A 7 -4.19 -15.74 40.73
C LYS A 7 -5.10 -16.89 40.31
N GLY A 8 -6.42 -16.67 40.38
CA GLY A 8 -7.43 -17.57 39.81
C GLY A 8 -7.49 -17.47 38.28
N PRO A 9 -8.19 -18.40 37.62
CA PRO A 9 -8.40 -18.34 36.17
C PRO A 9 -9.25 -17.12 35.82
N GLN A 10 -8.77 -16.38 34.82
CA GLN A 10 -9.39 -15.17 34.30
C GLN A 10 -10.47 -15.59 33.32
N GLU A 11 -11.71 -15.65 33.78
CA GLU A 11 -12.89 -15.78 32.93
C GLU A 11 -13.14 -14.39 32.33
N SER A 12 -12.87 -14.25 31.03
CA SER A 12 -13.17 -13.02 30.31
C SER A 12 -14.58 -13.11 29.77
N ASP A 13 -15.53 -12.52 30.49
CA ASP A 13 -16.86 -12.16 30.00
C ASP A 13 -16.70 -11.26 28.77
N ASN A 14 -16.73 -11.85 27.58
CA ASN A 14 -16.80 -11.14 26.31
C ASN A 14 -18.27 -11.08 25.87
N GLU A 15 -19.13 -10.58 26.74
CA GLU A 15 -20.52 -10.25 26.38
C GLU A 15 -20.51 -9.01 25.48
N GLY A 16 -20.45 -9.23 24.17
CA GLY A 16 -20.47 -8.17 23.16
C GLY A 16 -19.68 -8.46 21.89
N ARG A 17 -18.87 -9.51 21.85
CA ARG A 17 -18.19 -9.92 20.62
C ARG A 17 -18.99 -11.04 19.93
N PRO A 18 -19.51 -10.85 18.70
CA PRO A 18 -20.22 -11.92 18.02
C PRO A 18 -19.27 -13.11 17.77
N PRO A 19 -19.72 -14.35 17.97
CA PRO A 19 -18.88 -15.55 17.86
C PRO A 19 -18.27 -15.75 16.47
N GLU A 20 -18.89 -15.14 15.46
CA GLU A 20 -18.45 -15.12 14.06
C GLU A 20 -17.14 -14.37 13.82
N LEU A 21 -16.75 -13.44 14.71
CA LEU A 21 -15.49 -12.68 14.60
C LEU A 21 -14.35 -13.31 15.40
N THR A 22 -14.38 -14.63 15.57
CA THR A 22 -13.27 -15.40 16.13
C THR A 22 -12.38 -15.94 15.02
N LEU A 23 -11.08 -16.04 15.30
CA LEU A 23 -10.09 -16.63 14.38
C LEU A 23 -10.50 -18.05 13.94
N ALA A 24 -11.22 -18.77 14.81
CA ALA A 24 -11.77 -20.09 14.54
C ALA A 24 -12.84 -20.10 13.43
N SER A 25 -13.70 -19.08 13.34
CA SER A 25 -14.70 -18.97 12.25
C SER A 25 -14.00 -18.82 10.89
N PHE A 26 -13.00 -17.94 10.80
CA PHE A 26 -12.25 -17.74 9.56
C PHE A 26 -11.48 -19.00 9.10
N LEU A 27 -10.88 -19.74 10.04
CA LEU A 27 -10.19 -20.98 9.72
C LEU A 27 -11.18 -22.09 9.27
N THR A 28 -12.36 -22.14 9.88
CA THR A 28 -13.40 -23.14 9.55
C THR A 28 -14.04 -22.87 8.19
N ALA A 29 -14.35 -21.60 7.87
CA ALA A 29 -14.91 -21.21 6.57
C ALA A 29 -13.92 -21.48 5.41
N SER A 30 -12.62 -21.31 5.66
CA SER A 30 -11.57 -21.59 4.67
C SER A 30 -11.46 -23.10 4.36
N PHE A 31 -11.67 -23.96 5.36
CA PHE A 31 -11.61 -25.41 5.17
C PHE A 31 -12.90 -26.02 4.59
N ALA A 32 -14.07 -25.43 4.89
CA ALA A 32 -15.35 -25.89 4.37
C ALA A 32 -15.53 -25.64 2.85
N SER A 33 -14.75 -24.74 2.24
CA SER A 33 -14.88 -24.40 0.81
C SER A 33 -14.33 -25.47 -0.15
N SER A 34 -13.85 -26.62 0.35
CA SER A 34 -13.24 -27.67 -0.49
C SER A 34 -13.98 -29.02 -0.49
N SER A 35 -15.17 -29.15 0.11
CA SER A 35 -15.90 -30.43 0.08
C SER A 35 -17.42 -30.29 -0.12
N SER A 36 -17.88 -30.90 -1.21
CA SER A 36 -19.23 -31.40 -1.52
C SER A 36 -20.35 -30.39 -1.82
N SER A 37 -20.57 -30.24 -3.13
CA SER A 37 -21.88 -30.32 -3.78
C SER A 37 -22.83 -31.35 -3.12
N VAL A 38 -24.02 -30.90 -2.68
CA VAL A 38 -25.29 -31.65 -2.75
C VAL A 38 -26.47 -30.69 -2.59
N SER A 39 -27.45 -30.88 -3.46
CA SER A 39 -28.71 -30.16 -3.61
C SER A 39 -29.58 -30.17 -2.35
N GLN A 40 -30.32 -29.07 -2.09
CA GLN A 40 -31.79 -29.09 -2.11
C GLN A 40 -32.41 -27.72 -1.81
N SER A 41 -33.47 -27.47 -2.58
CA SER A 41 -34.49 -26.42 -2.58
C SER A 41 -35.34 -26.35 -1.30
N SER A 42 -35.83 -25.14 -0.95
CA SER A 42 -37.26 -24.91 -0.63
C SER A 42 -37.57 -23.43 -0.30
N VAL A 43 -38.29 -22.82 -1.25
CA VAL A 43 -39.40 -21.83 -1.18
C VAL A 43 -39.77 -21.13 0.14
N VAL A 44 -39.88 -19.79 0.09
CA VAL A 44 -40.98 -18.88 0.53
C VAL A 44 -40.67 -17.51 -0.09
N ASP A 45 -41.29 -17.05 -1.19
CA ASP A 45 -42.63 -16.47 -1.37
C ASP A 45 -42.98 -15.34 -0.38
N GLU A 46 -42.71 -14.08 -0.78
CA GLU A 46 -43.61 -12.94 -0.55
C GLU A 46 -43.32 -11.83 -1.59
N SER A 47 -44.38 -11.37 -2.25
CA SER A 47 -44.47 -10.22 -3.20
C SER A 47 -45.65 -9.33 -2.74
N PRO A 48 -46.02 -8.23 -3.42
CA PRO A 48 -45.28 -7.04 -3.86
C PRO A 48 -46.02 -5.71 -3.50
N ALA A 49 -45.31 -4.58 -3.43
CA ALA A 49 -45.83 -3.20 -3.64
C ALA A 49 -44.62 -2.24 -3.49
N SER A 50 -44.41 -1.15 -4.22
CA SER A 50 -45.21 -0.38 -5.15
C SER A 50 -44.25 0.44 -6.04
N SER A 51 -44.66 0.63 -7.28
CA SER A 51 -44.04 1.44 -8.34
C SER A 51 -43.78 2.91 -8.00
N SER A 52 -42.63 3.43 -8.43
CA SER A 52 -42.58 4.60 -9.33
C SER A 52 -41.18 4.77 -9.95
N PRO A 53 -41.07 5.09 -11.27
CA PRO A 53 -39.82 5.18 -11.98
C PRO A 53 -39.24 6.60 -11.93
N ILE A 54 -37.92 6.71 -11.75
CA ILE A 54 -37.17 7.91 -12.15
C ILE A 54 -36.07 7.49 -13.12
N ASP A 55 -36.33 7.78 -14.39
CA ASP A 55 -35.35 7.76 -15.46
C ASP A 55 -34.55 9.06 -15.36
N LEU A 56 -33.25 8.97 -15.05
CA LEU A 56 -32.31 10.06 -15.30
C LEU A 56 -30.88 9.52 -15.36
N THR A 57 -30.44 9.30 -16.61
CA THR A 57 -29.08 9.48 -17.12
C THR A 57 -28.01 9.89 -16.09
N ASP A 58 -26.98 9.07 -15.89
CA ASP A 58 -25.59 9.48 -16.13
C ASP A 58 -24.65 8.27 -16.10
N ARG A 59 -23.57 8.43 -16.86
CA ARG A 59 -22.49 7.50 -17.14
C ARG A 59 -21.77 7.00 -15.88
N THR A 60 -21.20 5.80 -16.03
CA THR A 60 -19.78 5.46 -15.76
C THR A 60 -19.67 4.13 -15.04
N GLU A 61 -19.35 3.07 -15.81
CA GLU A 61 -18.63 1.91 -15.29
C GLU A 61 -17.38 2.38 -14.53
N PRO A 62 -17.11 1.76 -13.38
CA PRO A 62 -15.77 1.25 -13.24
C PRO A 62 -15.82 -0.24 -12.90
N THR A 63 -15.55 -1.03 -13.94
CA THR A 63 -14.89 -2.33 -13.83
C THR A 63 -13.66 -2.16 -12.94
N ALA A 64 -13.76 -2.55 -11.67
CA ALA A 64 -12.60 -2.69 -10.79
C ALA A 64 -11.86 -3.99 -11.18
N THR A 65 -11.29 -3.99 -12.38
CA THR A 65 -10.25 -4.92 -12.80
C THR A 65 -9.03 -4.63 -11.93
N GLY A 66 -8.88 -5.41 -10.86
CA GLY A 66 -7.69 -5.43 -10.03
C GLY A 66 -6.47 -5.74 -10.89
N SER A 67 -5.76 -4.69 -11.28
CA SER A 67 -4.50 -4.74 -12.00
C SER A 67 -3.40 -5.20 -11.04
N GLY A 68 -3.37 -6.51 -10.80
CA GLY A 68 -2.19 -7.22 -10.33
C GLY A 68 -1.17 -7.34 -11.47
N LEU A 69 -0.35 -6.31 -11.66
CA LEU A 69 0.90 -6.37 -12.40
C LEU A 69 2.00 -6.49 -11.33
N LYS A 70 2.59 -7.65 -11.05
CA LYS A 70 3.41 -8.56 -11.88
C LYS A 70 4.61 -7.83 -12.50
N GLN A 71 5.79 -8.25 -12.02
CA GLN A 71 7.15 -8.12 -12.55
C GLN A 71 8.10 -7.32 -11.66
N GLU A 72 8.92 -8.05 -10.90
CA GLU A 72 10.19 -7.56 -10.40
C GLU A 72 11.30 -8.53 -10.85
N GLU A 73 11.58 -8.52 -12.15
CA GLU A 73 12.83 -9.04 -12.67
C GLU A 73 13.85 -7.90 -12.79
N THR A 74 15.03 -8.19 -12.27
CA THR A 74 16.21 -7.35 -12.20
C THR A 74 16.85 -7.22 -13.58
N THR A 75 16.52 -6.17 -14.33
CA THR A 75 17.33 -5.76 -15.49
C THR A 75 18.19 -4.56 -15.13
N LYS A 76 19.50 -4.80 -15.11
CA LYS A 76 20.53 -3.77 -15.04
C LYS A 76 20.46 -2.86 -16.27
N GLU A 77 20.42 -1.56 -16.01
CA GLU A 77 21.19 -0.52 -16.72
C GLU A 77 20.88 -0.31 -18.21
N THR A 78 19.69 0.24 -18.49
CA THR A 78 19.58 1.33 -19.46
C THR A 78 19.03 2.53 -18.70
N VAL A 79 19.91 3.46 -18.35
CA VAL A 79 19.55 4.57 -17.45
C VAL A 79 18.69 5.57 -18.24
N GLY A 80 17.37 5.30 -18.30
CA GLY A 80 16.36 6.18 -18.90
C GLY A 80 16.04 7.41 -18.05
N PHE A 81 16.83 7.69 -17.01
CA PHE A 81 16.65 8.83 -16.13
C PHE A 81 17.99 9.53 -15.86
N SER A 82 17.93 10.82 -15.56
CA SER A 82 19.07 11.61 -15.12
C SER A 82 18.63 12.66 -14.12
N VAL A 83 19.47 12.95 -13.14
CA VAL A 83 19.21 13.97 -12.14
C VAL A 83 20.14 15.14 -12.42
N LYS A 84 19.55 16.30 -12.75
CA LYS A 84 20.33 17.51 -13.03
C LYS A 84 20.74 18.17 -11.73
N ARG A 85 21.97 18.67 -11.67
CA ARG A 85 22.38 19.52 -10.53
C ARG A 85 21.57 20.81 -10.48
N THR A 86 21.43 21.37 -9.29
CA THR A 86 20.84 22.70 -9.10
C THR A 86 21.70 23.78 -9.75
N LYS A 87 21.15 24.99 -9.96
CA LYS A 87 21.91 26.15 -10.48
C LYS A 87 23.18 26.46 -9.67
N LYS A 88 23.23 26.08 -8.39
CA LYS A 88 24.38 26.22 -7.49
C LYS A 88 25.35 25.02 -7.53
N GLY A 89 25.13 24.04 -8.40
CA GLY A 89 25.96 22.84 -8.52
C GLY A 89 25.75 21.79 -7.42
N LYS A 90 24.81 22.00 -6.49
CA LYS A 90 24.47 21.03 -5.44
C LYS A 90 23.47 19.98 -5.96
N LEU A 91 23.45 18.81 -5.32
CA LEU A 91 22.44 17.78 -5.57
C LEU A 91 21.04 18.33 -5.25
N PRO A 92 20.02 18.07 -6.09
CA PRO A 92 18.66 18.56 -5.89
C PRO A 92 17.89 17.71 -4.86
N ILE A 93 18.49 17.48 -3.69
CA ILE A 93 17.88 16.73 -2.59
C ILE A 93 17.45 17.73 -1.53
N SER A 94 16.18 17.70 -1.15
CA SER A 94 15.61 18.51 -0.07
C SER A 94 14.99 17.60 0.99
N TYR A 95 14.98 18.08 2.22
CA TYR A 95 14.27 17.44 3.32
C TYR A 95 13.04 18.28 3.65
N GLU A 96 11.88 17.63 3.66
CA GLU A 96 10.59 18.28 3.87
C GLU A 96 9.85 17.64 5.06
N ASN A 97 9.33 18.49 5.95
CA ASN A 97 8.44 18.09 7.02
C ASN A 97 6.99 18.33 6.57
N ARG A 98 6.23 17.25 6.39
CA ARG A 98 4.80 17.28 6.08
C ARG A 98 3.96 17.27 7.36
N ALA A 99 2.66 17.50 7.18
CA ALA A 99 1.68 17.48 8.26
C ALA A 99 1.81 16.22 9.14
N LYS A 100 1.55 16.37 10.44
CA LYS A 100 1.66 15.31 11.45
C LYS A 100 3.08 14.76 11.61
N GLY A 101 4.11 15.59 11.42
CA GLY A 101 5.51 15.22 11.66
C GLY A 101 6.08 14.19 10.68
N LYS A 102 5.42 13.98 9.53
CA LYS A 102 5.90 13.07 8.50
C LYS A 102 7.12 13.67 7.83
N LYS A 103 8.25 12.97 7.89
CA LYS A 103 9.49 13.35 7.21
C LYS A 103 9.49 12.77 5.81
N VAL A 104 9.88 13.57 4.82
CA VAL A 104 9.96 13.16 3.42
C VAL A 104 11.25 13.73 2.82
N THR A 105 11.98 12.89 2.11
CA THR A 105 13.12 13.30 1.28
C THR A 105 12.63 13.53 -0.15
N VAL A 106 12.84 14.73 -0.67
CA VAL A 106 12.36 15.16 -1.98
C VAL A 106 13.54 15.29 -2.93
N ILE A 107 13.47 14.64 -4.08
CA ILE A 107 14.49 14.69 -5.14
C ILE A 107 13.88 15.40 -6.34
N SER A 108 14.37 16.60 -6.62
CA SER A 108 13.88 17.43 -7.73
C SER A 108 14.77 17.29 -8.96
N ASN A 109 14.33 17.87 -10.09
CA ASN A 109 15.08 17.94 -11.35
C ASN A 109 15.42 16.56 -11.95
N VAL A 110 14.49 15.60 -11.83
CA VAL A 110 14.61 14.31 -12.48
C VAL A 110 14.15 14.45 -13.93
N THR A 111 15.03 14.16 -14.88
CA THR A 111 14.78 14.17 -16.32
C THR A 111 14.73 12.74 -16.84
N GLY A 112 13.79 12.44 -17.74
CA GLY A 112 13.57 11.08 -18.24
C GLY A 112 12.47 10.38 -17.43
N ASP A 113 12.70 9.13 -17.00
CA ASP A 113 11.70 8.35 -16.27
C ASP A 113 11.94 8.32 -14.74
N PRO A 114 11.20 9.11 -13.95
CA PRO A 114 11.31 9.12 -12.49
C PRO A 114 10.79 7.83 -11.82
N ALA A 115 9.97 7.03 -12.49
CA ALA A 115 9.47 5.78 -11.91
C ALA A 115 10.60 4.74 -11.79
N ILE A 116 11.53 4.71 -12.76
CA ILE A 116 12.71 3.86 -12.71
C ILE A 116 13.61 4.26 -11.53
N LEU A 117 13.85 5.56 -11.36
CA LEU A 117 14.62 6.08 -10.23
C LEU A 117 13.99 5.68 -8.89
N LEU A 118 12.66 5.81 -8.76
CA LEU A 118 11.94 5.40 -7.55
C LEU A 118 12.09 3.91 -7.28
N HIS A 119 11.95 3.07 -8.30
CA HIS A 119 12.07 1.62 -8.16
C HIS A 119 13.47 1.20 -7.65
N GLU A 120 14.52 1.83 -8.16
CA GLU A 120 15.89 1.55 -7.70
C GLU A 120 16.17 2.09 -6.29
N LEU A 121 15.64 3.28 -5.96
CA LEU A 121 15.72 3.81 -4.61
C LEU A 121 14.95 2.94 -3.61
N LYS A 122 13.79 2.40 -3.99
CA LYS A 122 13.03 1.44 -3.19
C LYS A 122 13.83 0.16 -2.94
N LYS A 123 14.55 -0.36 -3.93
CA LYS A 123 15.45 -1.52 -3.77
C LYS A 123 16.61 -1.25 -2.80
N LYS A 124 17.17 -0.04 -2.81
CA LYS A 124 18.33 0.32 -1.97
C LYS A 124 17.96 0.75 -0.55
N ILE A 125 16.89 1.52 -0.41
CA ILE A 125 16.49 2.15 0.85
C ILE A 125 15.41 1.31 1.56
N GLY A 126 14.58 0.59 0.80
CA GLY A 126 13.42 -0.13 1.33
C GLY A 126 12.25 0.79 1.73
N ALA A 127 12.36 2.09 1.46
CA ALA A 127 11.33 3.07 1.76
C ALA A 127 10.31 3.20 0.62
N GLY A 128 9.06 3.47 1.00
CA GLY A 128 8.02 3.86 0.05
C GLY A 128 8.25 5.28 -0.47
N GLY A 129 7.69 5.57 -1.64
CA GLY A 129 7.77 6.88 -2.26
C GLY A 129 6.66 7.10 -3.27
N VAL A 130 6.55 8.34 -3.75
CA VAL A 130 5.61 8.75 -4.80
C VAL A 130 6.33 9.62 -5.83
N VAL A 131 5.99 9.43 -7.10
CA VAL A 131 6.44 10.34 -8.17
C VAL A 131 5.44 11.48 -8.29
N ARG A 132 5.96 12.71 -8.30
CA ARG A 132 5.22 13.96 -8.54
C ARG A 132 5.82 14.68 -9.73
N GLY A 133 5.40 14.28 -10.93
CA GLY A 133 5.95 14.82 -12.18
C GLY A 133 7.45 14.57 -12.25
N GLU A 134 8.25 15.63 -12.24
CA GLU A 134 9.72 15.59 -12.30
C GLU A 134 10.39 15.47 -10.92
N THR A 135 9.60 15.24 -9.87
CA THR A 135 10.08 15.12 -8.49
C THR A 135 9.76 13.73 -7.95
N VAL A 136 10.71 13.13 -7.23
CA VAL A 136 10.51 11.87 -6.52
C VAL A 136 10.52 12.15 -5.02
N GLU A 137 9.46 11.77 -4.34
CA GLU A 137 9.33 11.89 -2.88
C GLU A 137 9.52 10.52 -2.24
N ILE A 138 10.36 10.44 -1.21
CA ILE A 138 10.62 9.23 -0.44
C ILE A 138 10.27 9.48 1.01
N GLN A 139 9.53 8.56 1.61
CA GLN A 139 9.20 8.64 3.03
C GLN A 139 10.45 8.46 3.89
N GLY A 140 10.62 9.33 4.89
CA GLY A 140 11.74 9.28 5.83
C GLY A 140 12.87 10.26 5.50
N ASP A 141 13.88 10.26 6.36
CA ASP A 141 15.11 11.01 6.17
C ASP A 141 16.19 10.07 5.61
N HIS A 142 16.40 10.16 4.30
CA HIS A 142 17.33 9.30 3.57
C HIS A 142 18.31 10.10 2.72
N GLN A 143 18.53 11.39 3.04
CA GLN A 143 19.37 12.28 2.23
C GLN A 143 20.76 11.70 1.94
N ILE A 144 21.44 11.20 2.98
CA ILE A 144 22.82 10.67 2.88
C ILE A 144 22.88 9.44 1.97
N VAL A 145 21.86 8.57 2.06
CA VAL A 145 21.80 7.34 1.26
C VAL A 145 21.52 7.67 -0.20
N VAL A 146 20.60 8.61 -0.45
CA VAL A 146 20.28 9.10 -1.79
C VAL A 146 21.50 9.81 -2.42
N GLU A 147 22.21 10.64 -1.66
CA GLU A 147 23.43 11.32 -2.12
C GLU A 147 24.52 10.32 -2.52
N LYS A 148 24.77 9.29 -1.69
CA LYS A 148 25.70 8.21 -2.03
C LYS A 148 25.25 7.42 -3.26
N PHE A 149 23.96 7.15 -3.38
CA PHE A 149 23.39 6.45 -4.54
C PHE A 149 23.57 7.23 -5.84
N LEU A 150 23.29 8.54 -5.83
CA LEU A 150 23.44 9.41 -7.00
C LEU A 150 24.92 9.60 -7.36
N THR A 151 25.79 9.76 -6.36
CA THR A 151 27.24 9.95 -6.59
C THR A 151 27.92 8.67 -7.11
N GLY A 152 27.43 7.49 -6.71
CA GLY A 152 27.94 6.20 -7.16
C GLY A 152 27.53 5.82 -8.58
N ARG A 153 26.74 6.63 -9.28
CA ARG A 153 26.18 6.32 -10.60
C ARG A 153 26.39 7.48 -11.58
N SER A 154 26.50 7.16 -12.86
CA SER A 154 26.65 8.15 -13.95
C SER A 154 25.35 8.87 -14.34
N CYS A 155 24.30 8.80 -13.50
CA CYS A 155 22.99 9.42 -13.74
C CYS A 155 22.96 10.93 -13.42
N LEU A 156 24.06 11.52 -12.96
CA LEU A 156 24.19 12.96 -12.73
C LEU A 156 24.58 13.68 -14.03
N LYS A 157 23.80 14.71 -14.40
CA LYS A 157 24.03 15.53 -15.60
C LYS A 157 24.18 17.01 -15.27
#